data_AF-A0A8B6BKU2-F1
#
_entry.id   AF-A0A8B6BKU2-F1
#
_cell.length_a   1.000
_cell.length_b   1.000
_cell.length_c   1.000
_cell.angle_alpha   90.00
_cell.angle_beta   90.00
_cell.angle_gamma   90.00
#
_symmetry.space_group_name_H-M   'P 1'
#
loop_
_entity.id
_entity.type
_entity.pdbx_description
1 polymer ?
#
loop_
_entity_poly.entity_id
_entity_poly.type
_entity_poly.pdbx_seq_one_letter_code
_entity_poly.pdbx_strand_id
1 'polypeptide(L)'
;MHETTSYVDKCEMVVNSYPNHVRKHVVEILKTGVVPEGILATDNIVYYLEVGCMSPPLKTACEDVLLKHINAINCVDALEIASRFGLLSLVKTATEMVSENFHNLWNTESFTRLSEDDLDTLCNIDKITRHKDIFRALQKWHGCNHEPRMSTYCRLLEVVQKRRTENPRQEIKRKCATYHAMLMSSASKSKTGVVTAVFNCDGEVVCHRSLFKSSDIKGDFSLTCVQKDETDAPYVYIASGKHVFRYDPIVNKHESCENLVHNRSQGSLVSMGECVYAIGGHHNYKNVLEIEELYTKSHKGKLFKKNGWKVNC
;
A
#
# COMPACT_ATOMS: atom_id res chain seq x y z
N MET A 1 -13.62 -4.04 51.52
CA MET A 1 -13.20 -5.45 51.52
C MET A 1 -14.22 -6.39 50.84
N HIS A 2 -15.01 -5.93 49.85
CA HIS A 2 -16.08 -6.76 49.24
C HIS A 2 -15.83 -7.18 47.77
N GLU A 3 -14.71 -6.79 47.15
CA GLU A 3 -14.46 -7.08 45.73
C GLU A 3 -13.77 -8.43 45.47
N THR A 4 -12.99 -8.95 46.42
CA THR A 4 -12.21 -10.19 46.23
C THR A 4 -13.09 -11.44 46.22
N THR A 5 -14.15 -11.49 47.03
CA THR A 5 -15.03 -12.67 47.13
C THR A 5 -15.85 -12.88 45.86
N SER A 6 -16.29 -11.79 45.22
CA SER A 6 -17.04 -11.84 43.95
C SER A 6 -16.22 -12.38 42.76
N TYR A 7 -14.90 -12.19 42.78
CA TYR A 7 -14.01 -12.68 41.71
C TYR A 7 -13.74 -14.17 41.84
N VAL A 8 -13.59 -14.66 43.07
CA VAL A 8 -13.36 -16.09 43.37
C VAL A 8 -14.59 -16.92 42.97
N ASP A 9 -15.80 -16.48 43.31
CA ASP A 9 -17.04 -17.18 42.96
C ASP A 9 -17.28 -17.23 41.43
N LYS A 10 -16.89 -16.18 40.69
CA LYS A 10 -16.92 -16.17 39.23
C LYS A 10 -15.93 -17.17 38.61
N CYS A 11 -14.74 -17.32 39.18
CA CYS A 11 -13.76 -18.30 38.71
C CYS A 11 -14.20 -19.74 38.98
N GLU A 12 -14.84 -20.03 40.12
CA GLU A 12 -15.38 -21.36 40.42
C GLU A 12 -16.44 -21.82 39.39
N MET A 13 -17.31 -20.91 38.95
CA MET A 13 -18.32 -21.22 37.94
C MET A 13 -17.74 -21.59 36.57
N VAL A 14 -16.63 -20.96 36.17
CA VAL A 14 -15.98 -21.22 34.88
C VAL A 14 -15.27 -22.57 34.87
N VAL A 15 -14.57 -22.91 35.96
CA VAL A 15 -13.77 -24.14 36.08
C VAL A 15 -14.63 -25.41 36.09
N ASN A 16 -15.90 -25.33 36.51
CA ASN A 16 -16.83 -26.45 36.46
C ASN A 16 -17.20 -26.87 35.03
N SER A 17 -17.09 -25.96 34.05
CA SER A 17 -17.32 -26.27 32.64
C SER A 17 -16.15 -26.98 31.96
N TYR A 18 -14.97 -27.02 32.60
CA TYR A 18 -13.76 -27.59 32.01
C TYR A 18 -13.80 -29.12 31.98
N PRO A 19 -13.09 -29.76 31.04
CA PRO A 19 -12.88 -31.20 31.08
C PRO A 19 -12.34 -31.66 32.44
N ASN A 20 -12.80 -32.82 32.93
CA ASN A 20 -12.47 -33.30 34.28
C ASN A 20 -10.96 -33.40 34.53
N HIS A 21 -10.16 -33.75 33.53
CA HIS A 21 -8.69 -33.81 33.67
C HIS A 21 -8.07 -32.42 33.80
N VAL A 22 -8.48 -31.47 32.95
CA VAL A 22 -8.04 -30.06 33.03
C VAL A 22 -8.38 -29.46 34.38
N ARG A 23 -9.60 -29.72 34.89
CA ARG A 23 -10.05 -29.24 36.19
C ARG A 23 -9.14 -29.72 37.33
N LYS A 24 -8.79 -31.00 37.34
CA LYS A 24 -7.87 -31.58 38.35
C LYS A 24 -6.51 -30.90 38.31
N HIS A 25 -5.94 -30.73 37.11
CA HIS A 25 -4.65 -30.07 36.93
C HIS A 25 -4.69 -28.61 37.40
N VAL A 26 -5.72 -27.85 37.00
CA VAL A 26 -5.92 -26.46 37.42
C VAL A 26 -5.96 -26.34 38.95
N VAL A 27 -6.75 -27.17 39.62
CA VAL A 27 -6.85 -27.15 41.08
C VAL A 27 -5.51 -27.47 41.75
N GLU A 28 -4.76 -28.43 41.22
CA GLU A 28 -3.43 -28.78 41.73
C GLU A 28 -2.40 -27.65 41.53
N ILE A 29 -2.37 -27.05 40.34
CA ILE A 29 -1.49 -25.92 40.01
C ILE A 29 -1.81 -24.71 40.90
N LEU A 30 -3.08 -24.40 41.12
CA LEU A 30 -3.49 -23.29 41.99
C LEU A 30 -3.12 -23.53 43.45
N LYS A 31 -3.14 -24.78 43.92
CA LYS A 31 -2.73 -25.14 45.29
C LYS A 31 -1.21 -25.14 45.49
N THR A 32 -0.47 -25.64 44.51
CA THR A 32 0.99 -25.85 44.65
C THR A 32 1.81 -24.68 44.12
N GLY A 33 1.25 -23.88 43.20
CA GLY A 33 1.98 -22.87 42.42
C GLY A 33 2.93 -23.45 41.38
N VAL A 34 2.99 -24.78 41.23
CA VAL A 34 3.92 -25.48 40.34
C VAL A 34 3.14 -25.98 39.11
N VAL A 35 3.73 -25.79 37.93
CA VAL A 35 3.19 -26.32 36.66
C VAL A 35 3.97 -27.58 36.31
N PRO A 36 3.38 -28.78 36.40
CA PRO A 36 4.09 -30.00 36.07
C PRO A 36 4.36 -30.09 34.56
N GLU A 37 5.52 -30.64 34.22
CA GLU A 37 5.96 -30.76 32.82
C GLU A 37 5.07 -31.74 32.04
N GLY A 38 4.77 -31.41 30.77
CA GLY A 38 4.00 -32.29 29.88
C GLY A 38 2.49 -32.31 30.08
N ILE A 39 1.94 -31.59 31.05
CA ILE A 39 0.48 -31.52 31.30
C ILE A 39 -0.25 -30.60 30.28
N LEU A 40 0.46 -29.61 29.76
CA LEU A 40 -0.10 -28.58 28.87
C LEU A 40 -0.18 -29.10 27.42
N ALA A 41 -1.31 -29.72 27.09
CA ALA A 41 -1.65 -30.06 25.71
C ALA A 41 -2.20 -28.84 24.97
N THR A 42 -1.79 -28.65 23.71
CA THR A 42 -2.21 -27.53 22.85
C THR A 42 -3.74 -27.44 22.73
N ASP A 43 -4.43 -28.57 22.64
CA ASP A 43 -5.89 -28.65 22.50
C ASP A 43 -6.65 -28.14 23.73
N ASN A 44 -6.00 -28.13 24.90
CA ASN A 44 -6.58 -27.69 26.17
C ASN A 44 -5.98 -26.36 26.66
N ILE A 45 -5.10 -25.74 25.87
CA ILE A 45 -4.27 -24.60 26.31
C ILE A 45 -5.10 -23.38 26.70
N VAL A 46 -6.23 -23.16 26.03
CA VAL A 46 -7.13 -22.04 26.29
C VAL A 46 -7.71 -22.11 27.70
N TYR A 47 -8.12 -23.30 28.16
CA TYR A 47 -8.62 -23.48 29.53
C TYR A 47 -7.57 -23.14 30.58
N TYR A 48 -6.30 -23.49 30.34
CA TYR A 48 -5.21 -23.15 31.25
C TYR A 48 -4.91 -21.63 31.23
N LEU A 49 -4.97 -20.99 30.05
CA LEU A 49 -4.77 -19.54 29.89
C LEU A 49 -5.85 -18.70 30.58
N GLU A 50 -7.10 -19.16 30.59
CA GLU A 50 -8.20 -18.51 31.33
C GLU A 50 -7.92 -18.42 32.84
N VAL A 51 -7.25 -19.43 33.39
CA VAL A 51 -6.81 -19.47 34.80
C VAL A 51 -5.45 -18.77 34.97
N GLY A 52 -4.64 -18.67 33.92
CA GLY A 52 -3.29 -18.10 33.94
C GLY A 52 -3.21 -16.66 34.45
N CYS A 53 -4.31 -15.90 34.45
CA CYS A 53 -4.37 -14.59 35.10
C CYS A 53 -4.09 -14.65 36.62
N MET A 54 -4.45 -15.77 37.27
CA MET A 54 -4.21 -16.02 38.69
C MET A 54 -2.84 -16.67 38.96
N SER A 55 -2.19 -17.21 37.92
CA SER A 55 -0.90 -17.89 38.02
C SER A 55 0.02 -17.47 36.86
N PRO A 56 0.85 -16.43 37.06
CA PRO A 56 1.85 -16.02 36.07
C PRO A 56 2.78 -17.15 35.59
N PRO A 57 3.22 -18.12 36.44
CA PRO A 57 3.98 -19.28 35.99
C PRO A 57 3.20 -20.14 34.98
N LEU A 58 1.90 -20.35 35.19
CA LEU A 58 1.05 -21.08 34.26
C LEU A 58 0.91 -20.35 32.93
N LYS A 59 0.69 -19.03 32.97
CA LYS A 59 0.61 -18.21 31.75
C LYS A 59 1.90 -18.30 30.93
N THR A 60 3.05 -18.23 31.60
CA THR A 60 4.38 -18.32 30.96
C THR A 60 4.59 -19.71 30.34
N ALA A 61 4.28 -20.78 31.07
CA ALA A 61 4.39 -22.13 30.56
C ALA A 61 3.45 -22.39 29.36
N CYS A 62 2.25 -21.80 29.36
CA CYS A 62 1.35 -21.86 28.22
C CYS A 62 1.91 -21.13 26.99
N GLU A 63 2.50 -19.95 27.18
CA GLU A 63 3.17 -19.19 26.11
C GLU A 63 4.32 -20.00 25.50
N ASP A 64 5.16 -20.63 26.31
CA ASP A 64 6.28 -21.45 25.86
C ASP A 64 5.82 -22.65 25.01
N VAL A 65 4.73 -23.30 25.40
CA VAL A 65 4.15 -24.41 24.62
C VAL A 65 3.63 -23.92 23.28
N LEU A 66 2.95 -22.78 23.26
CA LEU A 66 2.43 -22.19 22.02
C LEU A 66 3.56 -21.76 21.08
N LEU A 67 4.61 -21.12 21.61
CA LEU A 67 5.80 -20.74 20.85
C LEU A 67 6.53 -21.94 20.24
N LYS A 68 6.56 -23.09 20.93
CA LYS A 68 7.17 -24.33 20.40
C LYS A 68 6.38 -24.96 19.26
N HIS A 69 5.07 -24.73 19.19
CA HIS A 69 4.18 -25.41 18.24
C HIS A 69 3.58 -24.49 17.17
N ILE A 70 3.91 -23.20 17.17
CA ILE A 70 3.46 -22.26 16.15
C ILE A 70 4.05 -22.63 14.78
N ASN A 71 3.21 -22.56 13.74
CA ASN A 71 3.57 -22.86 12.37
C ASN A 71 2.65 -22.09 11.39
N ALA A 72 2.94 -22.19 10.10
CA ALA A 72 2.20 -21.46 9.06
C ALA A 72 0.70 -21.79 8.98
N ILE A 73 0.26 -22.94 9.52
CA ILE A 73 -1.14 -23.38 9.50
C ILE A 73 -1.92 -22.76 10.67
N ASN A 74 -1.31 -22.71 11.87
CA ASN A 74 -1.99 -22.26 13.10
C ASN A 74 -1.64 -20.83 13.53
N CYS A 75 -0.76 -20.12 12.82
CA CYS A 75 -0.27 -18.80 13.23
C CYS A 75 -1.38 -17.74 13.42
N VAL A 76 -2.48 -17.82 12.68
CA VAL A 76 -3.63 -16.90 12.82
C VAL A 76 -4.39 -17.18 14.11
N ASP A 77 -4.64 -18.46 14.42
CA ASP A 77 -5.30 -18.87 15.67
C ASP A 77 -4.39 -18.59 16.89
N ALA A 78 -3.08 -18.80 16.73
CA ALA A 78 -2.10 -18.45 17.75
C ALA A 78 -2.07 -16.93 18.00
N LEU A 79 -2.19 -16.11 16.96
CA LEU A 79 -2.30 -14.65 17.10
C LEU A 79 -3.58 -14.25 17.87
N GLU A 80 -4.73 -14.83 17.51
CA GLU A 80 -6.00 -14.59 18.20
C GLU A 80 -5.89 -14.91 19.71
N ILE A 81 -5.33 -16.07 20.04
CA ILE A 81 -5.10 -16.50 21.44
C ILE A 81 -4.11 -15.54 22.11
N ALA A 82 -3.00 -15.21 21.45
CA ALA A 82 -1.96 -14.37 22.01
C ALA A 82 -2.48 -12.97 22.36
N SER A 83 -3.24 -12.35 21.45
CA SER A 83 -3.84 -11.04 21.66
C SER A 83 -4.90 -11.08 22.77
N ARG A 84 -5.76 -12.12 22.80
CA ARG A 84 -6.80 -12.29 23.82
C ARG A 84 -6.23 -12.40 25.24
N PHE A 85 -5.12 -13.12 25.41
CA PHE A 85 -4.52 -13.35 26.73
C PHE A 85 -3.31 -12.46 27.02
N GLY A 86 -2.92 -11.57 26.11
CA GLY A 86 -1.77 -10.68 26.25
C GLY A 86 -0.42 -11.42 26.36
N LEU A 87 -0.19 -12.39 25.46
CA LEU A 87 1.06 -13.16 25.33
C LEU A 87 1.99 -12.45 24.35
N LEU A 88 2.74 -11.45 24.82
CA LEU A 88 3.44 -10.50 23.95
C LEU A 88 4.51 -11.13 23.06
N SER A 89 5.21 -12.16 23.55
CA SER A 89 6.25 -12.83 22.76
C SER A 89 5.60 -13.62 21.63
N LEU A 90 4.49 -14.30 21.93
CA LEU A 90 3.71 -15.01 20.94
C LEU A 90 3.03 -14.08 19.92
N VAL A 91 2.50 -12.93 20.35
CA VAL A 91 1.95 -11.90 19.43
C VAL A 91 3.01 -11.53 18.40
N LYS A 92 4.22 -11.17 18.86
CA LYS A 92 5.30 -10.78 17.96
C LYS A 92 5.62 -11.87 16.92
N THR A 93 5.87 -13.11 17.37
CA THR A 93 6.22 -14.22 16.48
C THR A 93 5.06 -14.59 15.53
N ALA A 94 3.83 -14.60 16.03
CA ALA A 94 2.66 -14.91 15.22
C ALA A 94 2.39 -13.82 14.17
N THR A 95 2.48 -12.54 14.54
CA THR A 95 2.34 -11.42 13.61
C THR A 95 3.40 -11.47 12.49
N GLU A 96 4.66 -11.75 12.82
CA GLU A 96 5.73 -11.93 11.83
C GLU A 96 5.39 -13.07 10.85
N MET A 97 4.99 -14.23 11.36
CA MET A 97 4.65 -15.41 10.55
C MET A 97 3.41 -15.19 9.67
N VAL A 98 2.38 -14.51 10.20
CA VAL A 98 1.19 -14.11 9.45
C VAL A 98 1.56 -13.14 8.34
N SER A 99 2.46 -12.17 8.61
CA SER A 99 2.89 -11.20 7.62
C SER A 99 3.65 -11.84 6.45
N GLU A 100 4.45 -12.88 6.72
CA GLU A 100 5.22 -13.62 5.71
C GLU A 100 4.35 -14.55 4.85
N ASN A 101 3.30 -15.11 5.45
CA ASN A 101 2.40 -16.06 4.78
C ASN A 101 1.04 -15.43 4.37
N PHE A 102 0.92 -14.11 4.45
CA PHE A 102 -0.35 -13.39 4.33
C PHE A 102 -1.16 -13.80 3.09
N HIS A 103 -0.49 -13.99 1.94
CA HIS A 103 -1.09 -14.37 0.67
C HIS A 103 -1.93 -15.66 0.73
N ASN A 104 -1.52 -16.62 1.56
CA ASN A 104 -2.21 -17.91 1.72
C ASN A 104 -3.25 -17.87 2.86
N LEU A 105 -3.09 -16.95 3.82
CA LEU A 105 -3.85 -16.92 5.06
C LEU A 105 -5.13 -16.09 4.98
N TRP A 106 -5.16 -15.00 4.20
CA TRP A 106 -6.30 -14.07 4.18
C TRP A 106 -7.62 -14.73 3.78
N ASN A 107 -7.57 -15.84 3.02
CA ASN A 107 -8.75 -16.57 2.59
C ASN A 107 -9.14 -17.73 3.54
N THR A 108 -8.48 -17.89 4.68
CA THR A 108 -8.87 -18.89 5.68
C THR A 108 -10.05 -18.42 6.53
N GLU A 109 -10.71 -19.34 7.23
CA GLU A 109 -11.73 -18.97 8.23
C GLU A 109 -11.10 -18.38 9.49
N SER A 110 -9.89 -18.80 9.87
CA SER A 110 -9.17 -18.21 11.01
C SER A 110 -8.95 -16.71 10.81
N PHE A 111 -8.72 -16.26 9.59
CA PHE A 111 -8.53 -14.84 9.31
C PHE A 111 -9.80 -13.98 9.55
N THR A 112 -11.00 -14.55 9.35
CA THR A 112 -12.25 -13.79 9.53
C THR A 112 -12.61 -13.56 11.02
N ARG A 113 -11.94 -14.29 11.91
CA ARG A 113 -12.05 -14.17 13.38
C ARG A 113 -11.10 -13.14 14.00
N LEU A 114 -10.12 -12.64 13.26
CA LEU A 114 -9.18 -11.64 13.76
C LEU A 114 -9.91 -10.42 14.35
N SER A 115 -9.32 -9.89 15.42
CA SER A 115 -9.80 -8.66 16.07
C SER A 115 -9.50 -7.43 15.21
N GLU A 116 -10.16 -6.33 15.54
CA GLU A 116 -9.92 -5.04 14.89
C GLU A 116 -8.49 -4.54 15.09
N ASP A 117 -7.93 -4.76 16.28
CA ASP A 117 -6.57 -4.35 16.65
C ASP A 117 -5.51 -5.19 15.92
N ASP A 118 -5.74 -6.50 15.78
CA ASP A 118 -4.84 -7.38 15.03
C ASP A 118 -4.84 -7.00 13.55
N LEU A 119 -6.01 -6.70 12.98
CA LEU A 119 -6.12 -6.25 11.60
C LEU A 119 -5.48 -4.89 11.36
N ASP A 120 -5.63 -3.95 12.31
CA ASP A 120 -4.95 -2.66 12.24
C ASP A 120 -3.43 -2.85 12.23
N THR A 121 -2.93 -3.70 13.13
CA THR A 121 -1.51 -4.05 13.21
C THR A 121 -1.03 -4.66 11.89
N LEU A 122 -1.74 -5.64 11.36
CA LEU A 122 -1.40 -6.30 10.09
C LEU A 122 -1.42 -5.33 8.91
N CYS A 123 -2.46 -4.48 8.81
CA CYS A 123 -2.55 -3.46 7.75
C CYS A 123 -1.40 -2.44 7.82
N ASN A 124 -0.79 -2.28 9.01
CA ASN A 124 0.31 -1.37 9.23
C ASN A 124 1.71 -1.96 8.97
N ILE A 125 1.82 -3.25 8.65
CA ILE A 125 3.10 -3.91 8.40
C ILE A 125 3.54 -3.73 6.93
N ASP A 126 4.72 -3.12 6.74
CA ASP A 126 5.28 -2.85 5.41
C ASP A 126 5.67 -4.11 4.62
N LYS A 127 5.91 -5.24 5.31
CA LYS A 127 6.21 -6.53 4.66
C LYS A 127 5.05 -7.06 3.80
N ILE A 128 3.81 -6.62 4.03
CA ILE A 128 2.65 -7.06 3.25
C ILE A 128 2.61 -6.26 1.93
N THR A 129 3.36 -6.74 0.95
CA THR A 129 3.64 -6.04 -0.32
C THR A 129 2.46 -6.00 -1.30
N ARG A 130 1.50 -6.93 -1.20
CA ARG A 130 0.39 -7.06 -2.15
C ARG A 130 -0.87 -6.34 -1.64
N HIS A 131 -0.96 -5.04 -1.92
CA HIS A 131 -2.15 -4.20 -1.64
C HIS A 131 -3.49 -4.84 -2.08
N LYS A 132 -3.48 -5.62 -3.17
CA LYS A 132 -4.67 -6.34 -3.64
C LYS A 132 -5.15 -7.41 -2.65
N ASP A 133 -4.23 -8.09 -1.97
CA ASP A 133 -4.55 -9.15 -1.03
C ASP A 133 -5.09 -8.54 0.27
N ILE A 134 -4.51 -7.43 0.75
CA ILE A 134 -5.04 -6.68 1.92
C ILE A 134 -6.47 -6.19 1.65
N PHE A 135 -6.71 -5.62 0.47
CA PHE A 135 -8.05 -5.14 0.13
C PHE A 135 -9.09 -6.27 0.13
N ARG A 136 -8.75 -7.42 -0.47
CA ARG A 136 -9.62 -8.62 -0.48
C ARG A 136 -9.82 -9.18 0.92
N ALA A 137 -8.78 -9.18 1.74
CA ALA A 137 -8.82 -9.61 3.13
C ALA A 137 -9.80 -8.76 3.95
N LEU A 138 -9.70 -7.43 3.85
CA LEU A 138 -10.60 -6.49 4.52
C LEU A 138 -12.05 -6.67 4.07
N GLN A 139 -12.29 -6.85 2.77
CA GLN A 139 -13.63 -7.11 2.25
C GLN A 139 -14.23 -8.41 2.80
N LYS A 140 -13.43 -9.48 2.85
CA LYS A 140 -13.87 -10.78 3.39
C LYS A 140 -14.17 -10.69 4.88
N TRP A 141 -13.27 -10.08 5.65
CA TRP A 141 -13.46 -9.90 7.09
C TRP A 141 -14.70 -9.03 7.40
N HIS A 142 -14.91 -7.94 6.68
CA HIS A 142 -16.11 -7.11 6.79
C HIS A 142 -17.37 -7.90 6.43
N GLY A 143 -17.34 -8.67 5.34
CA GLY A 143 -18.47 -9.45 4.86
C GLY A 143 -19.01 -10.50 5.85
N CYS A 144 -18.19 -10.97 6.79
CA CYS A 144 -18.61 -11.92 7.82
C CYS A 144 -19.45 -11.28 8.94
N ASN A 145 -19.32 -9.98 9.21
CA ASN A 145 -20.08 -9.29 10.25
C ASN A 145 -20.21 -7.79 9.96
N HIS A 146 -21.09 -7.46 9.02
CA HIS A 146 -21.12 -6.15 8.35
C HIS A 146 -21.42 -4.95 9.26
N GLU A 147 -22.44 -5.04 10.11
CA GLU A 147 -22.88 -3.92 10.96
C GLU A 147 -21.80 -3.42 11.95
N PRO A 148 -21.24 -4.28 12.83
CA PRO A 148 -20.27 -3.80 13.81
C PRO A 148 -18.92 -3.44 13.18
N ARG A 149 -18.57 -4.01 12.02
CA ARG A 149 -17.25 -3.83 11.40
C ARG A 149 -17.17 -2.65 10.42
N MET A 150 -18.29 -2.01 10.08
CA MET A 150 -18.34 -0.97 9.04
C MET A 150 -17.42 0.22 9.32
N SER A 151 -17.44 0.74 10.55
CA SER A 151 -16.61 1.90 10.95
C SER A 151 -15.12 1.58 10.79
N THR A 152 -14.70 0.42 11.30
CA THR A 152 -13.31 -0.05 11.25
C THR A 152 -12.88 -0.38 9.82
N TYR A 153 -13.77 -0.98 9.03
CA TYR A 153 -13.52 -1.23 7.60
C TYR A 153 -13.26 0.06 6.83
N CYS A 154 -14.10 1.10 7.00
CA CYS A 154 -13.89 2.40 6.36
C CYS A 154 -12.54 3.02 6.77
N ARG A 155 -12.21 3.01 8.06
CA ARG A 155 -10.94 3.52 8.59
C ARG A 155 -9.73 2.79 8.00
N LEU A 156 -9.74 1.46 8.01
CA LEU A 156 -8.65 0.64 7.48
C LEU A 156 -8.50 0.78 5.96
N LEU A 157 -9.62 0.89 5.24
CA LEU A 157 -9.60 1.17 3.80
C LEU A 157 -8.90 2.49 3.48
N GLU A 158 -9.18 3.56 4.23
CA GLU A 158 -8.50 4.85 4.02
C GLU A 158 -7.00 4.73 4.25
N VAL A 159 -6.56 4.00 5.28
CA VAL A 159 -5.13 3.76 5.57
C VAL A 159 -4.47 3.00 4.42
N VAL A 160 -5.08 1.92 3.95
CA VAL A 160 -4.56 1.12 2.82
C VAL A 160 -4.54 1.93 1.52
N GLN A 161 -5.55 2.78 1.29
CA GLN A 161 -5.60 3.67 0.13
C GLN A 161 -4.51 4.75 0.17
N LYS A 162 -4.26 5.36 1.34
CA LYS A 162 -3.16 6.31 1.55
C LYS A 162 -1.80 5.64 1.32
N ARG A 163 -1.60 4.44 1.86
CA ARG A 163 -0.42 3.61 1.58
C ARG A 163 -0.26 3.31 0.10
N ARG A 164 -1.35 3.02 -0.63
CA ARG A 164 -1.30 2.82 -2.09
C ARG A 164 -0.84 4.06 -2.85
N THR A 165 -1.11 5.27 -2.34
CA THR A 165 -0.61 6.51 -2.95
C THR A 165 0.81 6.89 -2.52
N GLU A 166 1.22 6.50 -1.31
CA GLU A 166 2.53 6.80 -0.75
C GLU A 166 3.61 5.78 -1.17
N ASN A 167 3.25 4.50 -1.27
CA ASN A 167 4.17 3.39 -1.55
C ASN A 167 4.80 3.45 -2.96
N PRO A 168 4.09 3.71 -4.08
CA PRO A 168 4.76 3.84 -5.38
C PRO A 168 5.63 5.12 -5.46
N ARG A 169 5.31 6.18 -4.69
CA ARG A 169 6.21 7.34 -4.55
C ARG A 169 7.46 6.96 -3.76
N GLN A 170 7.36 6.15 -2.72
CA GLN A 170 8.49 5.69 -1.90
C GLN A 170 9.36 4.61 -2.58
N GLU A 171 8.75 3.73 -3.39
CA GLU A 171 9.47 2.73 -4.19
C GLU A 171 10.32 3.42 -5.27
N ILE A 172 9.81 4.51 -5.86
CA ILE A 172 10.54 5.40 -6.77
C ILE A 172 11.62 6.21 -6.02
N LYS A 173 11.35 6.68 -4.79
CA LYS A 173 12.34 7.37 -3.92
C LYS A 173 13.60 6.56 -3.59
N ARG A 174 13.57 5.22 -3.66
CA ARG A 174 14.76 4.38 -3.38
C ARG A 174 15.76 4.34 -4.54
N LYS A 175 15.41 4.85 -5.72
CA LYS A 175 16.28 4.93 -6.89
C LYS A 175 16.47 6.41 -7.25
N CYS A 176 17.49 7.06 -6.65
CA CYS A 176 17.95 8.42 -7.02
C CYS A 176 18.38 8.46 -8.48
N ALA A 177 17.44 8.68 -9.39
CA ALA A 177 17.71 8.64 -10.80
C ALA A 177 16.86 9.67 -11.53
N THR A 178 17.52 10.57 -12.24
CA THR A 178 16.88 11.42 -13.24
C THR A 178 16.12 10.53 -14.23
N TYR A 179 14.86 10.88 -14.51
CA TYR A 179 14.00 10.08 -15.38
C TYR A 179 13.88 10.64 -16.80
N HIS A 180 13.88 9.75 -17.78
CA HIS A 180 13.56 10.05 -19.17
C HIS A 180 12.20 9.45 -19.53
N ALA A 181 11.43 10.16 -20.38
CA ALA A 181 10.15 9.67 -20.87
C ALA A 181 10.21 9.43 -22.38
N MET A 182 9.52 8.39 -22.84
CA MET A 182 9.34 8.09 -24.26
C MET A 182 7.87 7.78 -24.53
N LEU A 183 7.34 8.35 -25.62
CA LEU A 183 6.03 8.00 -26.13
C LEU A 183 6.15 7.07 -27.33
N MET A 184 5.41 5.97 -27.29
CA MET A 184 5.26 5.04 -28.41
C MET A 184 3.79 5.00 -28.83
N SER A 185 3.53 5.25 -30.11
CA SER A 185 2.21 5.00 -30.70
C SER A 185 2.13 3.56 -31.19
N SER A 186 1.27 2.74 -30.59
CA SER A 186 0.95 1.41 -31.13
C SER A 186 -0.28 1.51 -32.04
N ALA A 187 -0.13 1.11 -33.30
CA ALA A 187 -1.24 0.96 -34.23
C ALA A 187 -1.74 -0.50 -34.20
N SER A 188 -2.75 -0.78 -33.38
CA SER A 188 -3.54 -2.01 -33.46
C SER A 188 -4.79 -1.77 -34.31
N LYS A 189 -5.23 -2.77 -35.08
CA LYS A 189 -6.37 -2.73 -36.01
C LYS A 189 -7.70 -2.24 -35.40
N SER A 190 -7.82 -2.13 -34.07
CA SER A 190 -9.06 -1.67 -33.42
C SER A 190 -8.90 -0.58 -32.35
N LYS A 191 -7.69 -0.28 -31.87
CA LYS A 191 -7.43 0.81 -30.90
C LYS A 191 -6.00 1.32 -31.07
N THR A 192 -5.85 2.52 -31.63
CA THR A 192 -4.59 3.26 -31.54
C THR A 192 -4.46 3.78 -30.10
N GLY A 193 -3.36 3.42 -29.43
CA GLY A 193 -3.09 3.79 -28.05
C GLY A 193 -1.70 4.39 -27.96
N VAL A 194 -1.62 5.53 -27.28
CA VAL A 194 -0.35 6.21 -26.99
C VAL A 194 0.13 5.73 -25.62
N VAL A 195 1.31 5.12 -25.60
CA VAL A 195 1.91 4.51 -24.41
C VAL A 195 3.12 5.35 -24.00
N THR A 196 3.20 5.74 -22.72
CA THR A 196 4.45 6.29 -22.17
C THR A 196 5.20 5.21 -21.42
N ALA A 197 6.49 5.12 -21.72
CA ALA A 197 7.48 4.48 -20.88
C ALA A 197 8.31 5.57 -20.20
N VAL A 198 8.51 5.45 -18.89
CA VAL A 198 9.47 6.28 -18.14
C VAL A 198 10.60 5.38 -17.69
N PHE A 199 11.83 5.83 -17.95
CA PHE A 199 13.07 5.14 -17.66
C PHE A 199 13.86 5.91 -16.61
N ASN A 200 14.60 5.22 -15.77
CA ASN A 200 15.62 5.85 -14.91
C ASN A 200 16.93 6.08 -15.69
N CYS A 201 17.92 6.71 -15.04
CA CYS A 201 19.23 6.97 -15.64
C CYS A 201 20.00 5.70 -16.04
N ASP A 202 19.68 4.56 -15.43
CA ASP A 202 20.25 3.25 -15.74
C ASP A 202 19.55 2.56 -16.92
N GLY A 203 18.53 3.21 -17.51
CA GLY A 203 17.73 2.66 -18.62
C GLY A 203 16.70 1.63 -18.20
N GLU A 204 16.46 1.42 -16.90
CA GLU A 204 15.42 0.54 -16.40
C GLU A 204 14.03 1.18 -16.56
N VAL A 205 13.05 0.38 -16.99
CA VAL A 205 11.67 0.83 -17.11
C VAL A 205 11.05 0.99 -15.72
N VAL A 206 10.76 2.23 -15.34
CA VAL A 206 10.12 2.60 -14.07
C VAL A 206 8.61 2.45 -14.17
N CYS A 207 8.05 2.85 -15.31
CA CYS A 207 6.63 2.62 -15.58
C CYS A 207 6.38 2.46 -17.07
N HIS A 208 5.34 1.70 -17.38
CA HIS A 208 4.80 1.52 -18.72
C HIS A 208 3.28 1.58 -18.63
N ARG A 209 2.65 2.58 -19.25
CA ARG A 209 1.22 2.85 -19.12
C ARG A 209 0.59 3.30 -20.44
N SER A 210 -0.61 2.79 -20.72
CA SER A 210 -1.47 3.29 -21.80
C SER A 210 -2.16 4.55 -21.31
N LEU A 211 -1.95 5.64 -22.02
CA LEU A 211 -2.06 6.98 -21.45
C LEU A 211 -3.21 7.78 -22.06
N PHE A 212 -3.41 7.61 -23.37
CA PHE A 212 -4.45 8.27 -24.14
C PHE A 212 -5.16 7.26 -25.04
N LYS A 213 -6.46 7.48 -25.24
CA LYS A 213 -7.12 6.96 -26.44
C LYS A 213 -6.56 7.76 -27.62
N SER A 214 -6.42 7.16 -28.80
CA SER A 214 -5.95 7.91 -29.98
C SER A 214 -6.78 9.13 -30.37
N SER A 215 -7.99 9.26 -29.84
CA SER A 215 -8.82 10.45 -29.99
C SER A 215 -8.24 11.68 -29.29
N ASP A 216 -7.45 11.48 -28.23
CA ASP A 216 -7.08 12.54 -27.28
C ASP A 216 -5.78 13.25 -27.70
N ILE A 217 -4.91 12.57 -28.44
CA ILE A 217 -3.71 13.12 -29.08
C ILE A 217 -3.91 13.07 -30.58
N LYS A 218 -4.02 14.24 -31.23
CA LYS A 218 -4.27 14.36 -32.66
C LYS A 218 -3.03 14.88 -33.39
N GLY A 219 -2.52 14.09 -34.33
CA GLY A 219 -1.38 14.49 -35.17
C GLY A 219 -0.05 14.48 -34.41
N ASP A 220 0.87 15.33 -34.84
CA ASP A 220 2.20 15.45 -34.24
C ASP A 220 2.12 15.82 -32.76
N PHE A 221 3.02 15.21 -31.98
CA PHE A 221 3.16 15.50 -30.56
C PHE A 221 4.62 15.61 -30.17
N SER A 222 4.87 16.32 -29.07
CA SER A 222 6.17 16.39 -28.42
C SER A 222 6.00 16.20 -26.93
N LEU A 223 7.05 15.76 -26.24
CA LEU A 223 7.02 15.48 -24.82
C LEU A 223 8.31 15.89 -24.14
N THR A 224 8.21 16.13 -22.83
CA THR A 224 9.38 16.22 -21.97
C THR A 224 9.07 15.66 -20.58
N CYS A 225 10.11 15.24 -19.87
CA CYS A 225 10.01 14.82 -18.47
C CYS A 225 10.52 15.96 -17.58
N VAL A 226 9.76 16.26 -16.53
CA VAL A 226 10.16 17.20 -15.49
C VAL A 226 10.11 16.48 -14.16
N GLN A 227 11.26 16.48 -13.50
CA GLN A 227 11.37 16.09 -12.11
C GLN A 227 12.18 17.18 -11.41
N LYS A 228 11.58 17.85 -10.44
CA LYS A 228 12.21 18.98 -9.76
C LYS A 228 13.35 18.52 -8.86
N ASP A 229 13.11 17.44 -8.13
CA ASP A 229 14.12 16.77 -7.31
C ASP A 229 13.78 15.28 -7.22
N GLU A 230 14.71 14.49 -6.68
CA GLU A 230 14.61 13.03 -6.56
C GLU A 230 13.37 12.56 -5.79
N THR A 231 12.71 13.45 -5.03
CA THR A 231 11.51 13.13 -4.24
C THR A 231 10.21 13.39 -4.98
N ASP A 232 10.25 14.15 -6.08
CA ASP A 232 9.09 14.47 -6.92
C ASP A 232 8.83 13.39 -7.97
N ALA A 233 7.56 13.27 -8.38
CA ALA A 233 7.17 12.39 -9.47
C ALA A 233 7.79 12.86 -10.81
N PRO A 234 8.16 11.94 -11.72
CA PRO A 234 8.59 12.30 -13.06
C PRO A 234 7.40 12.71 -13.92
N TYR A 235 6.95 13.95 -13.76
CA TYR A 235 5.83 14.47 -14.53
C TYR A 235 6.18 14.55 -16.01
N VAL A 236 5.33 13.96 -16.85
CA VAL A 236 5.52 13.99 -18.29
C VAL A 236 4.59 15.05 -18.87
N TYR A 237 5.17 16.04 -19.54
CA TYR A 237 4.42 17.06 -20.27
C TYR A 237 4.34 16.66 -21.73
N ILE A 238 3.15 16.78 -22.31
CA ILE A 238 2.88 16.35 -23.68
C ILE A 238 2.14 17.50 -24.38
N ALA A 239 2.69 17.95 -25.50
CA ALA A 239 2.03 18.92 -26.39
C ALA A 239 1.58 18.22 -27.67
N SER A 240 0.31 18.40 -28.03
CA SER A 240 -0.25 17.96 -29.31
C SER A 240 -0.96 19.15 -29.94
N GLY A 241 -0.36 19.67 -31.00
CA GLY A 241 -0.80 20.93 -31.59
C GLY A 241 -0.62 22.12 -30.62
N LYS A 242 -1.72 22.67 -30.13
CA LYS A 242 -1.72 23.70 -29.07
C LYS A 242 -2.06 23.16 -27.68
N HIS A 243 -2.56 21.93 -27.59
CA HIS A 243 -3.03 21.37 -26.33
C HIS A 243 -1.86 20.80 -25.56
N VAL A 244 -1.80 21.13 -24.27
CA VAL A 244 -0.74 20.67 -23.36
C VAL A 244 -1.37 19.87 -22.24
N PHE A 245 -0.79 18.71 -21.95
CA PHE A 245 -1.20 17.83 -20.87
C PHE A 245 -0.04 17.57 -19.92
N ARG A 246 -0.31 17.54 -18.62
CA ARG A 246 0.60 17.03 -17.60
C ARG A 246 0.13 15.64 -17.18
N TYR A 247 1.03 14.68 -17.25
CA TYR A 247 0.78 13.30 -16.86
C TYR A 247 1.62 12.91 -15.65
N ASP A 248 0.95 12.34 -14.65
CA ASP A 248 1.58 11.68 -13.52
C ASP A 248 1.66 10.16 -13.78
N PRO A 249 2.86 9.63 -14.09
CA PRO A 249 3.04 8.20 -14.37
C PRO A 249 2.80 7.29 -13.18
N ILE A 250 2.92 7.80 -11.95
CA ILE A 250 2.80 7.03 -10.72
C ILE A 250 1.32 6.69 -10.48
N VAL A 251 0.46 7.71 -10.56
CA VAL A 251 -0.98 7.53 -10.32
C VAL A 251 -1.77 7.24 -11.60
N ASN A 252 -1.13 7.25 -12.77
CA ASN A 252 -1.74 7.05 -14.09
C ASN A 252 -2.91 8.01 -14.34
N LYS A 253 -2.69 9.29 -14.08
CA LYS A 253 -3.66 10.37 -14.33
C LYS A 253 -3.00 11.49 -15.11
N HIS A 254 -3.76 12.08 -16.02
CA HIS A 254 -3.36 13.29 -16.73
C HIS A 254 -4.35 14.41 -16.44
N GLU A 255 -3.90 15.65 -16.63
CA GLU A 255 -4.73 16.84 -16.60
C GLU A 255 -4.34 17.79 -17.73
N SER A 256 -5.28 18.64 -18.14
CA SER A 256 -5.02 19.68 -19.13
C SER A 256 -4.26 20.83 -18.47
N CYS A 257 -3.21 21.29 -19.13
CA CYS A 257 -2.52 22.53 -18.80
C CYS A 257 -3.09 23.68 -19.66
N GLU A 258 -2.56 24.88 -19.46
CA GLU A 258 -2.78 25.97 -20.41
C GLU A 258 -2.29 25.60 -21.80
N ASN A 259 -3.09 25.96 -22.80
CA ASN A 259 -2.74 25.73 -24.19
C ASN A 259 -1.60 26.65 -24.61
N LEU A 260 -0.81 26.18 -25.58
CA LEU A 260 0.13 27.03 -26.29
C LEU A 260 -0.62 28.16 -27.02
N VAL A 261 0.01 29.33 -27.13
CA VAL A 261 -0.51 30.49 -27.87
C VAL A 261 -0.79 30.12 -29.33
N HIS A 262 0.09 29.31 -29.93
CA HIS A 262 -0.04 28.86 -31.31
C HIS A 262 -0.11 27.33 -31.39
N ASN A 263 -0.84 26.84 -32.39
CA ASN A 263 -0.81 25.41 -32.74
C ASN A 263 0.55 25.08 -33.36
N ARG A 264 1.30 24.15 -32.76
CA ARG A 264 2.64 23.77 -33.22
C ARG A 264 2.66 22.32 -33.69
N SER A 265 3.09 22.10 -34.93
CA SER A 265 3.50 20.77 -35.43
C SER A 265 5.03 20.72 -35.55
N GLN A 266 5.64 19.54 -35.43
CA GLN A 266 7.09 19.34 -35.53
C GLN A 266 7.94 20.23 -34.58
N GLY A 267 7.33 20.70 -33.49
CA GLY A 267 8.02 21.43 -32.42
C GLY A 267 8.61 20.48 -31.38
N SER A 268 9.45 21.01 -30.50
CA SER A 268 10.01 20.25 -29.38
C SER A 268 9.56 20.83 -28.05
N LEU A 269 9.17 19.98 -27.11
CA LEU A 269 9.11 20.30 -25.70
C LEU A 269 10.45 19.96 -25.04
N VAL A 270 11.01 20.91 -24.31
CA VAL A 270 12.21 20.70 -23.49
C VAL A 270 11.97 21.20 -22.08
N SER A 271 12.54 20.51 -21.10
CA SER A 271 12.55 20.95 -19.72
C SER A 271 13.89 21.59 -19.37
N MET A 272 13.85 22.68 -18.61
CA MET A 272 15.06 23.28 -18.03
C MET A 272 14.69 23.82 -16.65
N GLY A 273 15.33 23.27 -15.61
CA GLY A 273 14.94 23.51 -14.22
C GLY A 273 13.49 23.07 -13.97
N GLU A 274 12.71 23.95 -13.35
CA GLU A 274 11.28 23.72 -13.08
C GLU A 274 10.36 24.20 -14.22
N CYS A 275 10.88 24.52 -15.40
CA CYS A 275 10.08 25.07 -16.50
C CYS A 275 10.07 24.15 -17.72
N VAL A 276 8.95 24.18 -18.45
CA VAL A 276 8.80 23.49 -19.74
C VAL A 276 8.74 24.54 -20.85
N TYR A 277 9.49 24.33 -21.91
CA TYR A 277 9.56 25.23 -23.05
C TYR A 277 9.11 24.54 -24.33
N ALA A 278 8.22 25.17 -25.07
CA ALA A 278 7.91 24.79 -26.44
C ALA A 278 8.79 25.60 -27.41
N ILE A 279 9.63 24.89 -28.17
CA ILE A 279 10.63 25.48 -29.06
C ILE A 279 10.36 25.05 -30.50
N GLY A 280 10.38 26.02 -31.41
CA GLY A 280 10.25 25.79 -32.85
C GLY A 280 8.88 25.26 -33.27
N GLY A 281 8.88 24.52 -34.38
CA GLY A 281 7.71 23.96 -35.03
C GLY A 281 7.07 24.89 -36.07
N HIS A 282 5.95 24.43 -36.61
CA HIS A 282 5.18 25.13 -37.64
C HIS A 282 3.76 25.43 -37.18
N HIS A 283 3.28 26.61 -37.53
CA HIS A 283 1.88 27.01 -37.42
C HIS A 283 1.38 27.47 -38.80
N ASN A 284 0.40 26.77 -39.37
CA ASN A 284 -0.14 27.07 -40.71
C ASN A 284 0.95 27.25 -41.77
N TYR A 285 1.88 26.29 -41.85
CA TYR A 285 3.03 26.26 -42.77
C TYR A 285 4.08 27.38 -42.56
N LYS A 286 3.96 28.18 -41.50
CA LYS A 286 4.95 29.19 -41.12
C LYS A 286 5.75 28.72 -39.91
N ASN A 287 7.03 29.07 -39.86
CA ASN A 287 7.89 28.78 -38.72
C ASN A 287 7.44 29.57 -37.49
N VAL A 288 7.35 28.90 -36.35
CA VAL A 288 7.14 29.56 -35.06
C VAL A 288 8.51 29.91 -34.50
N LEU A 289 8.86 31.20 -34.56
CA LEU A 289 10.16 31.72 -34.11
C LEU A 289 10.20 32.06 -32.62
N GLU A 290 9.07 31.89 -31.94
CA GLU A 290 8.88 32.24 -30.53
C GLU A 290 9.05 31.00 -29.65
N ILE A 291 9.76 31.17 -28.53
CA ILE A 291 9.83 30.18 -27.46
C ILE A 291 8.75 30.51 -26.45
N GLU A 292 7.97 29.50 -26.10
CA GLU A 292 6.87 29.64 -25.14
C GLU A 292 7.20 28.88 -23.86
N GLU A 293 7.13 29.56 -22.72
CA GLU A 293 7.41 29.01 -21.40
C GLU A 293 6.10 28.63 -20.70
N LEU A 294 6.07 27.42 -20.15
CA LEU A 294 4.97 26.85 -19.38
C LEU A 294 5.46 26.65 -17.93
N TYR A 295 4.88 27.39 -16.98
CA TYR A 295 5.23 27.26 -15.56
C TYR A 295 4.59 26.01 -14.94
N THR A 296 5.42 25.14 -14.37
CA THR A 296 4.99 23.88 -13.74
C THR A 296 4.22 24.07 -12.42
N LYS A 297 4.36 25.22 -11.75
CA LYS A 297 3.72 25.53 -10.46
C LYS A 297 2.45 26.37 -10.53
N SER A 298 2.25 27.19 -11.57
CA SER A 298 1.15 28.17 -11.61
C SER A 298 0.10 27.89 -12.67
N HIS A 299 0.29 26.86 -13.51
CA HIS A 299 -0.52 26.57 -14.70
C HIS A 299 -0.62 27.75 -15.70
N LYS A 300 0.18 28.82 -15.54
CA LYS A 300 0.18 29.98 -16.44
C LYS A 300 1.32 29.90 -17.46
N GLY A 301 1.04 30.12 -18.73
CA GLY A 301 2.03 30.29 -19.80
C GLY A 301 2.44 31.76 -19.94
N LYS A 302 3.71 32.02 -20.26
CA LYS A 302 4.17 33.34 -20.70
C LYS A 302 5.08 33.23 -21.93
N LEU A 303 4.86 34.11 -22.89
CA LEU A 303 5.71 34.25 -24.06
C LEU A 303 7.02 34.96 -23.67
N PHE A 304 8.18 34.33 -23.86
CA PHE A 304 9.43 34.87 -23.30
C PHE A 304 10.37 35.53 -24.32
N LYS A 305 10.28 35.27 -25.63
CA LYS A 305 11.08 36.03 -26.63
C LYS A 305 10.75 35.74 -28.10
N LYS A 306 10.92 36.76 -28.95
CA LYS A 306 11.04 36.65 -30.42
C LYS A 306 12.52 36.64 -30.78
N ASN A 307 13.09 35.50 -31.17
CA ASN A 307 14.47 35.46 -31.65
C ASN A 307 14.48 35.59 -33.18
N GLY A 308 15.14 36.64 -33.67
CA GLY A 308 15.44 36.85 -35.09
C GLY A 308 16.58 35.95 -35.56
N TRP A 309 16.32 34.64 -35.66
CA TRP A 309 17.27 33.73 -36.29
C TRP A 309 17.27 33.97 -37.80
N LYS A 310 18.35 34.56 -38.33
CA LYS A 310 18.71 34.40 -39.74
C LYS A 310 19.46 33.07 -39.86
N VAL A 311 18.83 32.10 -40.51
CA VAL A 311 19.56 30.96 -41.07
C VAL A 311 20.30 31.52 -42.29
N ASN A 312 21.60 31.74 -42.17
CA ASN A 312 22.43 31.90 -43.36
C ASN A 312 22.61 30.51 -43.93
N CYS A 313 21.99 30.26 -45.09
CA CYS A 313 22.23 29.09 -45.92
C CYS A 313 23.69 29.06 -46.39
#